data_AF-A0A3N1HGG8-F1
#
_entry.id   AF-A0A3N1HGG8-F1
#
_cell.length_a   1.000
_cell.length_b   1.000
_cell.length_c   1.000
_cell.angle_alpha   90.00
_cell.angle_beta   90.00
_cell.angle_gamma   90.00
#
_symmetry.space_group_name_H-M   'P 1'
#
loop_
_entity.id
_entity.type
_entity.pdbx_description
1 polymer ?
#
loop_
_entity_poly.entity_id
_entity_poly.type
_entity_poly.pdbx_seq_one_letter_code
_entity_poly.pdbx_strand_id
1 'polypeptide(L)'
;MDSHNEVSGPVRGPVVQAGVITGGVHLHLPGDAGRQAEVDRARRHVAEGDHLASRFTGLTAFLHRRLLRAQEDTVRLTWERDHRPDDGHRREEAVGRARDAERRTARQLDRAAAARLTALRLALAARDGLRQVDPGADDVPAPPADPPPDSDLDPDGVDRWLEQGTGGVERLARALGEPLPGKGAPADVDTRPGDLLGPLVDALAAVPLLANTANRTLVVQLLGQRSGVALSVPESPHPRVHVSSIVLACLAQAGGIDDLLGVLEILEPGTLPLAEVRLVVARWRRATSA
;
A
#
# COMPACT_ATOMS: atom_id res chain seq x y z
N MET A 1 -23.90 43.16 -7.90
CA MET A 1 -23.94 43.35 -6.43
C MET A 1 -22.83 44.31 -6.10
N ASP A 2 -23.18 45.57 -5.87
CA ASP A 2 -22.20 46.64 -5.63
C ASP A 2 -21.83 46.64 -4.15
N SER A 3 -20.60 46.26 -3.82
CA SER A 3 -20.09 46.37 -2.45
C SER A 3 -19.58 47.79 -2.22
N HIS A 4 -20.31 48.58 -1.44
CA HIS A 4 -19.85 49.88 -0.95
C HIS A 4 -18.91 49.70 0.24
N ASN A 5 -17.69 50.24 0.13
CA ASN A 5 -16.77 50.43 1.24
C ASN A 5 -16.78 51.93 1.59
N GLU A 6 -17.13 52.30 2.81
CA GLU A 6 -17.45 53.69 3.22
C GLU A 6 -16.27 54.67 3.14
N VAL A 7 -15.06 54.19 2.85
CA VAL A 7 -13.83 55.00 2.91
C VAL A 7 -13.28 55.34 1.52
N SER A 8 -13.83 54.83 0.43
CA SER A 8 -13.32 55.12 -0.91
C SER A 8 -14.45 55.02 -1.95
N GLY A 9 -14.57 56.03 -2.82
CA GLY A 9 -15.57 56.11 -3.88
C GLY A 9 -15.55 54.89 -4.82
N PRO A 10 -16.50 54.81 -5.78
CA PRO A 10 -16.71 53.62 -6.62
C PRO A 10 -15.44 53.25 -7.41
N VAL A 11 -14.71 52.23 -6.94
CA VAL A 11 -13.53 51.69 -7.61
C VAL A 11 -14.00 50.72 -8.68
N ARG A 12 -13.93 51.13 -9.95
CA ARG A 12 -14.05 50.21 -11.10
C ARG A 12 -12.67 49.69 -11.45
N GLY A 13 -12.29 48.56 -10.87
CA GLY A 13 -11.02 47.88 -11.08
C GLY A 13 -10.99 46.53 -10.35
N PRO A 14 -10.02 45.65 -10.64
CA PRO A 14 -9.88 44.39 -9.92
C PRO A 14 -9.78 44.66 -8.41
N VAL A 15 -10.64 44.02 -7.63
CA VAL A 15 -10.72 44.20 -6.18
C VAL A 15 -9.46 43.63 -5.56
N VAL A 16 -8.58 44.51 -5.09
CA VAL A 16 -7.39 44.13 -4.31
C VAL A 16 -7.78 44.10 -2.84
N GLN A 17 -8.00 42.91 -2.29
CA GLN A 17 -8.26 42.74 -0.87
C GLN A 17 -6.91 42.63 -0.14
N ALA A 18 -6.47 43.73 0.46
CA ALA A 18 -5.25 43.74 1.27
C ALA A 18 -5.55 43.14 2.65
N GLY A 19 -5.23 41.85 2.83
CA GLY A 19 -5.20 41.21 4.13
C GLY A 19 -4.04 41.77 4.97
N VAL A 20 -4.37 42.39 6.09
CA VAL A 20 -3.40 42.97 7.02
C VAL A 20 -2.68 41.84 7.79
N ILE A 21 -1.36 41.79 7.64
CA ILE A 21 -0.35 40.94 8.33
C ILE A 21 -0.12 39.55 7.71
N THR A 22 0.23 39.53 6.42
CA THR A 22 1.43 38.89 5.84
C THR A 22 1.40 39.29 4.37
N GLY A 23 2.38 40.06 3.89
CA GLY A 23 2.34 40.83 2.62
C GLY A 23 2.28 40.03 1.31
N GLY A 24 1.33 39.11 1.16
CA GLY A 24 0.95 38.49 -0.11
C GLY A 24 -0.23 39.25 -0.72
N VAL A 25 0.01 40.00 -1.80
CA VAL A 25 -1.07 40.54 -2.62
C VAL A 25 -1.60 39.41 -3.51
N HIS A 26 -2.74 38.82 -3.15
CA HIS A 26 -3.43 37.85 -4.01
C HIS A 26 -4.26 38.62 -5.05
N LEU A 27 -3.77 38.65 -6.29
CA LEU A 27 -4.53 39.14 -7.44
C LEU A 27 -5.48 38.04 -7.89
N HIS A 28 -6.78 38.20 -7.63
CA HIS A 28 -7.80 37.32 -8.21
C HIS A 28 -8.00 37.65 -9.68
N LEU A 29 -7.44 36.82 -10.56
CA LEU A 29 -7.71 36.89 -11.99
C LEU A 29 -9.09 36.27 -12.27
N PRO A 30 -9.91 36.86 -13.16
CA PRO A 30 -11.15 36.25 -13.61
C PRO A 30 -10.84 34.93 -14.34
N GLY A 31 -10.99 33.82 -13.61
CA GLY A 31 -10.52 32.48 -13.99
C GLY A 31 -10.10 31.64 -12.77
N ASP A 32 -9.73 32.30 -11.66
CA ASP A 32 -9.22 31.63 -10.46
C ASP A 32 -10.25 30.79 -9.71
N ALA A 33 -11.55 31.09 -9.83
CA ALA A 33 -12.60 30.31 -9.18
C ALA A 33 -12.63 28.85 -9.66
N GLY A 34 -12.39 28.62 -10.96
CA GLY A 34 -12.32 27.27 -11.52
C GLY A 34 -11.08 26.51 -11.03
N ARG A 35 -9.93 27.18 -11.04
CA ARG A 35 -8.66 26.61 -10.57
C ARG A 35 -8.71 26.28 -9.08
N GLN A 36 -9.23 27.18 -8.25
CA GLN A 36 -9.36 26.94 -6.81
C GLN A 36 -10.28 25.75 -6.51
N ALA A 37 -11.41 25.63 -7.22
CA ALA A 37 -12.31 24.49 -7.07
C ALA A 37 -11.64 23.16 -7.48
N GLU A 38 -10.75 23.18 -8.46
CA GLU A 38 -9.94 22.03 -8.88
C GLU A 38 -8.90 21.66 -7.82
N VAL A 39 -8.16 22.64 -7.28
CA VAL A 39 -7.21 22.43 -6.17
C VAL A 39 -7.93 21.85 -4.95
N ASP A 40 -9.08 22.41 -4.56
CA ASP A 40 -9.86 21.92 -3.42
C ASP A 40 -10.37 20.49 -3.66
N ARG A 41 -10.73 20.15 -4.90
CA ARG A 41 -11.11 18.77 -5.27
C ARG A 41 -9.93 17.82 -5.14
N ALA A 42 -8.76 18.20 -5.67
CA ALA A 42 -7.55 17.39 -5.57
C ALA A 42 -7.12 17.18 -4.11
N ARG A 43 -7.14 18.23 -3.28
CA ARG A 43 -6.88 18.14 -1.84
C ARG A 43 -7.84 17.19 -1.12
N ARG A 44 -9.14 17.21 -1.47
CA ARG A 44 -10.12 16.25 -0.92
C ARG A 44 -9.78 14.81 -1.30
N HIS A 45 -9.38 14.55 -2.55
CA HIS A 45 -8.98 13.21 -2.98
C HIS A 45 -7.72 12.72 -2.27
N VAL A 46 -6.72 13.59 -2.05
CA VAL A 46 -5.52 13.27 -1.26
C VAL A 46 -5.91 12.89 0.17
N ALA A 47 -6.71 13.72 0.83
CA ALA A 47 -7.15 13.47 2.20
C ALA A 47 -7.96 12.16 2.31
N GLU A 48 -8.85 11.87 1.35
CA GLU A 48 -9.61 10.62 1.30
C GLU A 48 -8.70 9.40 1.10
N GLY A 49 -7.72 9.48 0.19
CA GLY A 49 -6.75 8.41 -0.05
C GLY A 49 -5.89 8.10 1.17
N ASP A 50 -5.35 9.14 1.81
CA ASP A 50 -4.55 9.01 3.02
C ASP A 50 -5.37 8.45 4.19
N HIS A 51 -6.63 8.89 4.33
CA HIS A 51 -7.54 8.38 5.35
C HIS A 51 -7.84 6.90 5.14
N LEU A 52 -8.17 6.47 3.91
CA LEU A 52 -8.39 5.06 3.59
C LEU A 52 -7.13 4.21 3.87
N ALA A 53 -5.94 4.70 3.50
CA ALA A 53 -4.68 4.01 3.74
C ALA A 53 -4.38 3.84 5.25
N SER A 54 -4.59 4.90 6.03
CA SER A 54 -4.46 4.88 7.50
C SER A 54 -5.44 3.88 8.11
N ARG A 55 -6.70 3.93 7.69
CA ARG A 55 -7.77 3.04 8.13
C ARG A 55 -7.41 1.56 7.91
N PHE A 56 -6.97 1.18 6.70
CA PHE A 56 -6.54 -0.21 6.43
C PHE A 56 -5.25 -0.60 7.16
N THR A 57 -4.37 0.34 7.47
CA THR A 57 -3.19 0.09 8.31
C THR A 57 -3.61 -0.39 9.70
N GLY A 58 -4.56 0.31 10.32
CA GLY A 58 -5.13 -0.09 11.62
C GLY A 58 -5.77 -1.48 11.58
N LEU A 59 -6.56 -1.78 10.54
CA LEU A 59 -7.17 -3.11 10.38
C LEU A 59 -6.13 -4.22 10.19
N THR A 60 -5.10 -3.98 9.38
CA THR A 60 -4.04 -4.97 9.14
C THR A 60 -3.36 -5.36 10.45
N ALA A 61 -3.01 -4.36 11.28
CA ALA A 61 -2.41 -4.60 12.59
C ALA A 61 -3.35 -5.37 13.55
N PHE A 62 -4.65 -5.06 13.53
CA PHE A 62 -5.66 -5.80 14.29
C PHE A 62 -5.75 -7.26 13.86
N LEU A 63 -5.85 -7.54 12.55
CA LEU A 63 -5.98 -8.89 12.02
C LEU A 63 -4.73 -9.73 12.26
N HIS A 64 -3.54 -9.12 12.23
CA HIS A 64 -2.30 -9.82 12.57
C HIS A 64 -2.32 -10.32 14.03
N ARG A 65 -2.72 -9.47 14.98
CA ARG A 65 -2.87 -9.88 16.40
C ARG A 65 -3.91 -10.99 16.56
N ARG A 66 -5.03 -10.91 15.83
CA ARG A 66 -6.07 -11.93 15.86
C ARG A 66 -5.59 -13.27 15.30
N LEU A 67 -4.81 -13.24 14.22
CA LEU A 67 -4.23 -14.44 13.61
C LEU A 67 -3.29 -15.17 14.58
N LEU A 68 -2.40 -14.42 15.26
CA LEU A 68 -1.50 -14.98 16.27
C LEU A 68 -2.29 -15.68 17.40
N ARG A 69 -3.35 -15.05 17.92
CA ARG A 69 -4.22 -15.68 18.93
C ARG A 69 -4.91 -16.95 18.43
N ALA A 70 -5.39 -16.95 17.18
CA ALA A 70 -6.02 -18.13 16.59
C ALA A 70 -5.03 -19.31 16.41
N GLN A 71 -3.77 -19.01 16.11
CA GLN A 71 -2.69 -19.99 16.05
C GLN A 71 -2.37 -20.57 17.43
N GLU A 72 -2.26 -19.72 18.46
CA GLU A 72 -2.08 -20.14 19.85
C GLU A 72 -3.23 -21.06 20.32
N ASP A 73 -4.48 -20.70 20.03
CA ASP A 73 -5.65 -21.52 20.36
C ASP A 73 -5.63 -22.87 19.64
N THR A 74 -5.26 -22.89 18.36
CA THR A 74 -5.14 -24.13 17.58
C THR A 74 -4.08 -25.06 18.17
N VAL A 75 -2.93 -24.52 18.57
CA VAL A 75 -1.86 -25.28 19.24
C VAL A 75 -2.33 -25.81 20.59
N ARG A 76 -2.94 -24.97 21.42
CA ARG A 76 -3.48 -25.36 22.74
C ARG A 76 -4.50 -26.48 22.62
N LEU A 77 -5.51 -26.32 21.76
CA LEU A 77 -6.59 -27.30 21.57
C LEU A 77 -6.08 -28.62 20.99
N THR A 78 -5.08 -28.56 20.11
CA THR A 78 -4.42 -29.77 19.58
C THR A 78 -3.69 -30.51 20.69
N TRP A 79 -2.94 -29.80 21.53
CA TRP A 79 -2.26 -30.39 22.69
C TRP A 79 -3.26 -31.02 23.68
N GLU A 80 -4.34 -30.30 24.02
CA GLU A 80 -5.39 -30.81 24.93
C GLU A 80 -6.09 -32.06 24.38
N ARG A 81 -6.35 -32.10 23.07
CA ARG A 81 -6.92 -33.27 22.39
C ARG A 81 -6.02 -34.50 22.56
N ASP A 82 -4.72 -34.32 22.40
CA ASP A 82 -3.75 -35.42 22.41
C ASP A 82 -3.47 -35.94 23.84
N HIS A 83 -3.62 -35.09 24.87
CA HIS A 83 -3.26 -35.43 26.25
C HIS A 83 -4.46 -35.69 27.18
N ARG A 84 -5.69 -35.50 26.71
CA ARG A 84 -6.91 -35.79 27.48
C ARG A 84 -7.89 -36.59 26.61
N PRO A 85 -7.91 -37.93 26.71
CA PRO A 85 -8.72 -38.76 25.81
C PRO A 85 -10.24 -38.70 26.08
N ASP A 86 -10.65 -38.29 27.28
CA ASP A 86 -12.04 -38.41 27.75
C ASP A 86 -13.08 -37.58 26.98
N ASP A 87 -12.64 -36.60 26.15
CA ASP A 87 -13.52 -35.76 25.31
C ASP A 87 -13.06 -35.66 23.85
N GLY A 88 -12.53 -36.75 23.26
CA GLY A 88 -11.93 -36.74 21.93
C GLY A 88 -12.74 -36.03 20.84
N HIS A 89 -14.04 -36.34 20.72
CA HIS A 89 -14.91 -35.77 19.68
C HIS A 89 -15.14 -34.25 19.85
N ARG A 90 -15.46 -33.79 21.07
CA ARG A 90 -15.67 -32.35 21.35
C ARG A 90 -14.40 -31.54 21.09
N ARG A 91 -13.24 -32.10 21.43
CA ARG A 91 -11.94 -31.44 21.19
C ARG A 91 -11.58 -31.41 19.71
N GLU A 92 -11.86 -32.47 18.96
CA GLU A 92 -11.69 -32.50 17.51
C GLU A 92 -12.53 -31.43 16.81
N GLU A 93 -13.80 -31.29 17.18
CA GLU A 93 -14.64 -30.20 16.67
C GLU A 93 -14.10 -28.82 17.03
N ALA A 94 -13.60 -28.63 18.27
CA ALA A 94 -13.02 -27.37 18.70
C ALA A 94 -11.76 -27.01 17.89
N VAL A 95 -10.88 -27.98 17.63
CA VAL A 95 -9.70 -27.81 16.76
C VAL A 95 -10.14 -27.45 15.33
N GLY A 96 -11.20 -28.10 14.81
CA GLY A 96 -11.78 -27.78 13.52
C GLY A 96 -12.22 -26.33 13.42
N ARG A 97 -13.03 -25.87 14.39
CA ARG A 97 -13.50 -24.47 14.47
C ARG A 97 -12.35 -23.46 14.59
N ALA A 98 -11.31 -23.77 15.38
CA ALA A 98 -10.14 -22.90 15.53
C ALA A 98 -9.38 -22.74 14.21
N ARG A 99 -9.14 -23.83 13.48
CA ARG A 99 -8.49 -23.81 12.15
C ARG A 99 -9.30 -23.06 11.10
N ASP A 100 -10.64 -23.19 11.15
CA ASP A 100 -11.52 -22.41 10.26
C ASP A 100 -11.44 -20.91 10.55
N ALA A 101 -11.40 -20.52 11.83
CA ALA A 101 -11.22 -19.14 12.25
C ALA A 101 -9.86 -18.56 11.85
N GLU A 102 -8.78 -19.36 11.97
CA GLU A 102 -7.44 -19.01 11.49
C GLU A 102 -7.45 -18.74 9.97
N ARG A 103 -7.93 -19.70 9.17
CA ARG A 103 -8.03 -19.56 7.71
C ARG A 103 -8.86 -18.34 7.30
N ARG A 104 -9.97 -18.09 8.00
CA ARG A 104 -10.81 -16.91 7.73
C ARG A 104 -10.05 -15.61 8.02
N THR A 105 -9.36 -15.53 9.17
CA THR A 105 -8.60 -14.34 9.56
C THR A 105 -7.42 -14.08 8.61
N ALA A 106 -6.73 -15.14 8.15
CA ALA A 106 -5.68 -15.03 7.14
C ALA A 106 -6.21 -14.43 5.82
N ARG A 107 -7.36 -14.93 5.32
CA ARG A 107 -8.01 -14.35 4.13
C ARG A 107 -8.42 -12.88 4.32
N GLN A 108 -8.93 -12.54 5.51
CA GLN A 108 -9.28 -11.16 5.84
C GLN A 108 -8.04 -10.25 5.86
N LEU A 109 -6.92 -10.75 6.38
CA LEU A 109 -5.65 -10.03 6.39
C LEU A 109 -5.15 -9.76 4.98
N ASP A 110 -5.18 -10.76 4.09
CA ASP A 110 -4.79 -10.60 2.69
C ASP A 110 -5.66 -9.55 1.96
N ARG A 111 -6.98 -9.59 2.19
CA ARG A 111 -7.92 -8.59 1.64
C ARG A 111 -7.63 -7.18 2.17
N ALA A 112 -7.39 -7.04 3.47
CA ALA A 112 -7.06 -5.76 4.09
C ALA A 112 -5.75 -5.18 3.53
N ALA A 113 -4.72 -6.02 3.39
CA ALA A 113 -3.44 -5.63 2.83
C ALA A 113 -3.56 -5.18 1.36
N ALA A 114 -4.30 -5.94 0.53
CA ALA A 114 -4.55 -5.56 -0.86
C ALA A 114 -5.30 -4.22 -0.98
N ALA A 115 -6.31 -4.00 -0.14
CA ALA A 115 -7.07 -2.76 -0.11
C ALA A 115 -6.20 -1.57 0.35
N ARG A 116 -5.34 -1.77 1.36
CA ARG A 116 -4.35 -0.79 1.82
C ARG A 116 -3.43 -0.33 0.71
N LEU A 117 -2.82 -1.27 -0.01
CA LEU A 117 -1.91 -0.98 -1.13
C LEU A 117 -2.63 -0.19 -2.24
N THR A 118 -3.88 -0.56 -2.53
CA THR A 118 -4.70 0.17 -3.50
C THR A 118 -4.97 1.60 -3.04
N ALA A 119 -5.34 1.80 -1.77
CA ALA A 119 -5.57 3.12 -1.21
C ALA A 119 -4.31 4.00 -1.25
N LEU A 120 -3.14 3.46 -0.89
CA LEU A 120 -1.85 4.16 -0.98
C LEU A 120 -1.54 4.61 -2.41
N ARG A 121 -1.74 3.73 -3.39
CA ARG A 121 -1.55 4.07 -4.81
C ARG A 121 -2.46 5.21 -5.25
N LEU A 122 -3.73 5.19 -4.86
CA LEU A 122 -4.69 6.25 -5.18
C LEU A 122 -4.33 7.58 -4.49
N ALA A 123 -3.84 7.53 -3.24
CA ALA A 123 -3.37 8.71 -2.54
C ALA A 123 -2.17 9.36 -3.26
N LEU A 124 -1.22 8.55 -3.74
CA LEU A 124 -0.10 9.03 -4.55
C LEU A 124 -0.58 9.67 -5.86
N ALA A 125 -1.48 8.99 -6.61
CA ALA A 125 -2.05 9.55 -7.83
C ALA A 125 -2.80 10.87 -7.59
N ALA A 126 -3.54 10.98 -6.48
CA ALA A 126 -4.20 12.22 -6.09
C ALA A 126 -3.21 13.34 -5.77
N ARG A 127 -2.07 13.03 -5.13
CA ARG A 127 -1.01 14.01 -4.84
C ARG A 127 -0.32 14.48 -6.11
N ASP A 128 -0.08 13.59 -7.05
CA ASP A 128 0.49 13.97 -8.35
C ASP A 128 -0.47 14.86 -9.13
N GLY A 129 -1.77 14.57 -9.12
CA GLY A 129 -2.80 15.46 -9.66
C GLY A 129 -2.81 16.83 -8.98
N LEU A 130 -2.71 16.88 -7.64
CA LEU A 130 -2.62 18.14 -6.89
C LEU A 130 -1.40 18.96 -7.30
N ARG A 131 -0.22 18.35 -7.42
CA ARG A 131 1.01 19.03 -7.86
C ARG A 131 0.93 19.60 -9.27
N GLN A 132 0.18 18.95 -10.18
CA GLN A 132 -0.03 19.47 -11.52
C GLN A 132 -0.86 20.76 -11.53
N VAL A 133 -1.85 20.87 -10.64
CA VAL A 133 -2.76 22.04 -10.56
C VAL A 133 -2.14 23.15 -9.69
N ASP A 134 -1.42 22.77 -8.64
CA ASP A 134 -0.76 23.64 -7.67
C ASP A 134 0.61 23.07 -7.27
N PRO A 135 1.69 23.43 -7.99
CA PRO A 135 3.05 22.94 -7.70
C PRO A 135 3.58 23.31 -6.31
N GLY A 136 2.96 24.27 -5.61
CA GLY A 136 3.32 24.66 -4.25
C GLY A 136 2.56 23.90 -3.16
N ALA A 137 1.60 23.04 -3.52
CA ALA A 137 0.76 22.31 -2.58
C ALA A 137 1.40 21.00 -2.10
N ASP A 138 2.58 21.07 -1.50
CA ASP A 138 3.21 19.90 -0.86
C ASP A 138 2.66 19.63 0.55
N ASP A 139 2.11 20.64 1.22
CA ASP A 139 1.57 20.53 2.59
C ASP A 139 0.06 20.23 2.59
N VAL A 140 -0.32 18.99 2.26
CA VAL A 140 -1.62 18.47 2.69
C VAL A 140 -1.43 17.89 4.09
N PRO A 141 -2.09 18.45 5.13
CA PRO A 141 -1.96 17.92 6.48
C PRO A 141 -2.40 16.46 6.49
N ALA A 142 -1.58 15.60 7.12
CA ALA A 142 -1.92 14.20 7.27
C ALA A 142 -3.29 14.09 7.96
N PRO A 143 -4.20 13.24 7.46
CA PRO A 143 -5.47 13.04 8.13
C PRO A 143 -5.23 12.51 9.55
N PRO A 144 -6.10 12.84 10.52
CA PRO A 144 -6.02 12.24 11.83
C PRO A 144 -6.02 10.71 11.69
N ALA A 145 -5.17 10.04 12.47
CA ALA A 145 -5.16 8.59 12.50
C ALA A 145 -6.53 8.09 12.94
N ASP A 146 -7.14 7.20 12.17
CA ASP A 146 -8.36 6.55 12.59
C ASP A 146 -8.06 5.71 13.84
N PRO A 147 -8.97 5.71 14.84
CA PRO A 147 -8.85 4.77 15.92
C PRO A 147 -8.83 3.35 15.31
N PRO A 148 -8.01 2.44 15.87
CA PRO A 148 -8.03 1.06 15.43
C PRO A 148 -9.47 0.51 15.53
N PRO A 149 -9.83 -0.46 14.68
CA PRO A 149 -11.11 -1.16 14.82
C PRO A 149 -11.28 -1.63 16.27
N ASP A 150 -12.51 -1.50 16.79
CA ASP A 150 -12.88 -1.94 18.12
C ASP A 150 -12.36 -3.37 18.36
N SER A 151 -11.74 -3.61 19.52
CA SER A 151 -11.18 -4.92 19.87
C SER A 151 -12.23 -6.03 19.82
N ASP A 152 -13.50 -5.64 19.92
CA ASP A 152 -14.65 -6.54 20.03
C ASP A 152 -15.32 -6.83 18.67
N LEU A 153 -14.72 -6.40 17.55
CA LEU A 153 -15.23 -6.75 16.22
C LEU A 153 -15.21 -8.26 16.01
N ASP A 154 -16.40 -8.85 15.88
CA ASP A 154 -16.55 -10.23 15.43
C ASP A 154 -16.08 -10.41 13.97
N PRO A 155 -15.87 -11.65 13.49
CA PRO A 155 -15.39 -11.89 12.13
C PRO A 155 -16.30 -11.33 11.02
N ASP A 156 -17.62 -11.27 11.25
CA ASP A 156 -18.58 -10.74 10.27
C ASP A 156 -18.56 -9.21 10.25
N GLY A 157 -18.30 -8.58 11.39
CA GLY A 157 -18.02 -7.15 11.54
C GLY A 157 -16.76 -6.74 10.77
N VAL A 158 -15.71 -7.56 10.82
CA VAL A 158 -14.50 -7.35 10.00
C VAL A 158 -14.83 -7.38 8.51
N ASP A 159 -15.63 -8.34 8.05
CA ASP A 159 -16.00 -8.44 6.63
C ASP A 159 -16.84 -7.23 6.17
N ARG A 160 -17.84 -6.82 6.96
CA ARG A 160 -18.63 -5.61 6.68
C ARG A 160 -17.75 -4.36 6.64
N TRP A 161 -16.80 -4.26 7.55
CA TRP A 161 -15.86 -3.14 7.58
C TRP A 161 -14.98 -3.13 6.33
N LEU A 162 -14.47 -4.31 5.91
CA LEU A 162 -13.68 -4.47 4.68
C LEU A 162 -14.48 -4.06 3.45
N GLU A 163 -15.75 -4.46 3.36
CA GLU A 163 -16.65 -4.09 2.27
C GLU A 163 -16.89 -2.58 2.20
N GLN A 164 -17.12 -1.93 3.34
CA GLN A 164 -17.28 -0.48 3.40
C GLN A 164 -16.01 0.26 2.98
N GLY A 165 -14.85 -0.17 3.48
CA GLY A 165 -13.56 0.43 3.15
C GLY A 165 -13.21 0.23 1.67
N THR A 166 -13.42 -0.98 1.13
CA THR A 166 -13.18 -1.27 -0.29
C THR A 166 -14.13 -0.49 -1.19
N GLY A 167 -15.39 -0.30 -0.79
CA GLY A 167 -16.31 0.61 -1.48
C GLY A 167 -15.84 2.07 -1.52
N GLY A 168 -15.12 2.53 -0.50
CA GLY A 168 -14.44 3.84 -0.50
C GLY A 168 -13.32 3.91 -1.54
N VAL A 169 -12.45 2.90 -1.56
CA VAL A 169 -11.38 2.77 -2.57
C VAL A 169 -11.95 2.76 -3.98
N GLU A 170 -13.05 2.04 -4.23
CA GLU A 170 -13.70 1.99 -5.54
C GLU A 170 -14.23 3.37 -5.99
N ARG A 171 -14.80 4.15 -5.07
CA ARG A 171 -15.27 5.52 -5.37
C ARG A 171 -14.12 6.46 -5.69
N LEU A 172 -13.06 6.43 -4.87
CA LEU A 172 -11.88 7.27 -5.08
C LEU A 172 -11.18 6.95 -6.40
N ALA A 173 -11.00 5.66 -6.72
CA ALA A 173 -10.44 5.22 -8.00
C ALA A 173 -11.25 5.76 -9.19
N ARG A 174 -12.59 5.65 -9.12
CA ARG A 174 -13.47 6.20 -10.16
C ARG A 174 -13.35 7.72 -10.27
N ALA A 175 -13.23 8.44 -9.16
CA ALA A 175 -13.08 9.88 -9.15
C ALA A 175 -11.75 10.35 -9.76
N LEU A 176 -10.69 9.55 -9.63
CA LEU A 176 -9.37 9.81 -10.21
C LEU A 176 -9.22 9.30 -11.65
N GLY A 177 -10.20 8.53 -12.17
CA GLY A 177 -10.06 7.84 -13.45
C GLY A 177 -9.04 6.68 -13.41
N GLU A 178 -8.70 6.22 -12.22
CA GLU A 178 -7.72 5.16 -11.99
C GLU A 178 -8.38 3.78 -12.11
N PRO A 179 -7.79 2.83 -12.86
CA PRO A 179 -8.31 1.48 -12.93
C PRO A 179 -8.19 0.78 -11.58
N LEU A 180 -9.26 0.10 -11.16
CA LEU A 180 -9.21 -0.74 -9.96
C LEU A 180 -8.44 -2.03 -10.24
N PRO A 181 -7.55 -2.47 -9.33
CA PRO A 181 -6.90 -3.76 -9.46
C PRO A 181 -7.96 -4.88 -9.45
N GLY A 182 -7.99 -5.70 -10.51
CA GLY A 182 -8.80 -6.91 -10.59
C GLY A 182 -10.19 -6.78 -11.22
N LYS A 183 -10.67 -5.58 -11.56
CA LYS A 183 -12.05 -5.37 -12.09
C LYS A 183 -12.14 -4.88 -13.54
N GLY A 184 -11.06 -4.93 -14.32
CA GLY A 184 -11.10 -4.57 -15.74
C GLY A 184 -10.01 -3.63 -16.25
N ALA A 185 -8.86 -3.54 -15.57
CA ALA A 185 -7.66 -3.34 -16.39
C ALA A 185 -7.62 -4.55 -17.33
N PRO A 186 -7.57 -4.38 -18.66
CA PRO A 186 -7.43 -5.51 -19.56
C PRO A 186 -6.25 -6.32 -19.04
N ALA A 187 -6.51 -7.56 -18.65
CA ALA A 187 -5.47 -8.50 -18.26
C ALA A 187 -4.47 -8.74 -19.42
N ASP A 188 -4.78 -8.19 -20.60
CA ASP A 188 -4.07 -8.27 -21.88
C ASP A 188 -3.60 -6.90 -22.40
N VAL A 189 -3.19 -5.95 -21.55
CA VAL A 189 -2.07 -5.13 -22.06
C VAL A 189 -0.91 -6.11 -22.05
N ASP A 190 -0.48 -6.58 -23.23
CA ASP A 190 0.70 -7.42 -23.48
C ASP A 190 1.90 -6.85 -22.71
N THR A 191 1.95 -7.09 -21.40
CA THR A 191 2.93 -6.52 -20.51
C THR A 191 4.10 -7.44 -20.66
N ARG A 192 5.06 -7.04 -21.49
CA ARG A 192 6.22 -7.88 -21.74
C ARG A 192 7.00 -7.97 -20.44
N PRO A 193 7.70 -9.08 -20.16
CA PRO A 193 8.56 -9.18 -18.98
C PRO A 193 9.52 -7.98 -18.84
N GLY A 194 10.00 -7.42 -19.96
CA GLY A 194 10.83 -6.21 -19.98
C GLY A 194 10.18 -4.97 -19.34
N ASP A 195 8.86 -4.82 -19.44
CA ASP A 195 8.12 -3.68 -18.89
C ASP A 195 7.99 -3.75 -17.36
N LEU A 196 8.18 -4.95 -16.78
CA LEU A 196 8.07 -5.21 -15.35
C LEU A 196 9.40 -5.06 -14.60
N LEU A 197 10.53 -4.89 -15.30
CA LEU A 197 11.85 -4.78 -14.67
C LEU A 197 11.96 -3.52 -13.81
N GLY A 198 11.55 -2.37 -14.34
CA GLY A 198 11.53 -1.10 -13.59
C GLY A 198 10.68 -1.19 -12.32
N PRO A 199 9.40 -1.57 -12.41
CA PRO A 199 8.53 -1.78 -11.24
C PRO A 199 9.10 -2.77 -10.22
N LEU A 200 9.79 -3.83 -10.65
CA LEU A 200 10.39 -4.79 -9.74
C LEU A 200 11.57 -4.19 -8.97
N VAL A 201 12.46 -3.49 -9.68
CA VAL A 201 13.59 -2.77 -9.06
C VAL A 201 13.09 -1.72 -8.07
N ASP A 202 12.00 -1.02 -8.40
CA ASP A 202 11.44 0.05 -7.58
C ASP A 202 10.80 -0.52 -6.30
N ALA A 203 10.03 -1.60 -6.43
CA ALA A 203 9.47 -2.31 -5.29
C ALA A 203 10.56 -2.86 -4.37
N LEU A 204 11.62 -3.46 -4.92
CA LEU A 204 12.75 -3.96 -4.14
C LEU A 204 13.55 -2.84 -3.48
N ALA A 205 13.77 -1.73 -4.16
CA ALA A 205 14.48 -0.58 -3.60
C ALA A 205 13.71 0.09 -2.44
N ALA A 206 12.39 -0.10 -2.38
CA ALA A 206 11.54 0.36 -1.27
C ALA A 206 11.64 -0.53 -0.02
N VAL A 207 12.24 -1.72 -0.10
CA VAL A 207 12.42 -2.63 1.04
C VAL A 207 13.52 -2.08 1.97
N PRO A 208 13.21 -1.73 3.25
CA PRO A 208 14.17 -1.12 4.17
C PRO A 208 15.44 -1.94 4.37
N LEU A 209 15.34 -3.27 4.41
CA LEU A 209 16.51 -4.16 4.47
C LEU A 209 17.48 -3.86 3.33
N LEU A 210 16.99 -3.63 2.10
CA LEU A 210 17.80 -3.39 0.91
C LEU A 210 18.34 -1.95 0.83
N ALA A 211 18.02 -1.05 1.76
CA ALA A 211 18.58 0.30 1.80
C ALA A 211 20.06 0.32 2.24
N ASN A 212 20.49 -0.67 3.04
CA ASN A 212 21.86 -0.78 3.55
C ASN A 212 22.73 -1.67 2.65
N THR A 213 23.95 -1.23 2.32
CA THR A 213 24.90 -1.99 1.49
C THR A 213 25.26 -3.35 2.07
N ALA A 214 25.51 -3.44 3.37
CA ALA A 214 25.86 -4.70 4.03
C ALA A 214 24.72 -5.75 3.92
N ASN A 215 23.47 -5.30 4.05
CA ASN A 215 22.31 -6.17 3.90
C ASN A 215 22.11 -6.63 2.46
N ARG A 216 22.35 -5.76 1.47
CA ARG A 216 22.34 -6.17 0.05
C ARG A 216 23.39 -7.24 -0.23
N THR A 217 24.60 -7.08 0.31
CA THR A 217 25.66 -8.09 0.22
C THR A 217 25.26 -9.41 0.88
N LEU A 218 24.62 -9.36 2.05
CA LEU A 218 24.07 -10.55 2.71
C LEU A 218 23.01 -11.26 1.84
N VAL A 219 22.10 -10.51 1.21
CA VAL A 219 21.10 -11.07 0.28
C VAL A 219 21.78 -11.77 -0.90
N VAL A 220 22.81 -11.18 -1.52
CA VAL A 220 23.59 -11.81 -2.60
C VAL A 220 24.25 -13.10 -2.15
N GLN A 221 24.81 -13.13 -0.93
CA GLN A 221 25.43 -14.33 -0.36
C GLN A 221 24.39 -15.46 -0.14
N LEU A 222 23.24 -15.14 0.47
CA LEU A 222 22.17 -16.11 0.72
C LEU A 222 21.56 -16.65 -0.57
N LEU A 223 21.40 -15.78 -1.58
CA LEU A 223 20.98 -16.20 -2.91
C LEU A 223 21.97 -17.19 -3.52
N GLY A 224 23.27 -16.92 -3.43
CA GLY A 224 24.28 -17.84 -3.96
C GLY A 224 24.33 -19.19 -3.23
N GLN A 225 24.05 -19.19 -1.92
CA GLN A 225 23.88 -20.43 -1.15
C GLN A 225 22.64 -21.20 -1.59
N ARG A 226 21.54 -20.51 -1.83
CA ARG A 226 20.25 -21.11 -2.18
C ARG A 226 20.25 -21.70 -3.59
N SER A 227 20.82 -21.00 -4.57
CA SER A 227 20.90 -21.47 -5.95
C SER A 227 22.07 -22.44 -6.19
N GLY A 228 23.00 -22.56 -5.23
CA GLY A 228 24.23 -23.35 -5.37
C GLY A 228 25.23 -22.74 -6.35
N VAL A 229 24.98 -21.53 -6.86
CA VAL A 229 25.84 -20.83 -7.82
C VAL A 229 26.23 -19.47 -7.24
N ALA A 230 27.52 -19.21 -7.12
CA ALA A 230 28.01 -17.90 -6.70
C ALA A 230 27.51 -16.80 -7.65
N LEU A 231 26.74 -15.86 -7.10
CA LEU A 231 26.26 -14.69 -7.84
C LEU A 231 27.35 -13.62 -7.87
N SER A 232 27.85 -13.30 -9.06
CA SER A 232 28.77 -12.19 -9.27
C SER A 232 27.97 -10.90 -9.50
N VAL A 233 27.74 -10.14 -8.43
CA VAL A 233 27.04 -8.85 -8.47
C VAL A 233 28.02 -7.75 -8.07
N PRO A 234 28.33 -6.78 -8.97
CA PRO A 234 29.16 -5.64 -8.61
C PRO A 234 28.52 -4.82 -7.51
N GLU A 235 29.26 -4.58 -6.43
CA GLU A 235 28.81 -3.74 -5.35
C GLU A 235 28.64 -2.28 -5.84
N SER A 236 27.56 -1.63 -5.38
CA SER A 236 27.34 -0.20 -5.64
C SER A 236 26.88 0.53 -4.36
N PRO A 237 27.39 1.75 -4.13
CA PRO A 237 26.95 2.59 -3.02
C PRO A 237 25.51 3.11 -3.22
N HIS A 238 25.00 3.12 -4.46
CA HIS A 238 23.65 3.56 -4.77
C HIS A 238 22.66 2.39 -4.67
N PRO A 239 21.71 2.39 -3.72
CA PRO A 239 20.84 1.23 -3.46
C PRO A 239 20.09 0.75 -4.70
N ARG A 240 19.44 1.65 -5.44
CA ARG A 240 18.68 1.31 -6.65
C ARG A 240 19.54 0.67 -7.74
N VAL A 241 20.77 1.16 -7.94
CA VAL A 241 21.72 0.60 -8.91
C VAL A 241 22.14 -0.81 -8.49
N HIS A 242 22.48 -0.99 -7.21
CA HIS A 242 22.87 -2.30 -6.69
C HIS A 242 21.70 -3.31 -6.77
N VAL A 243 20.49 -2.90 -6.37
CA VAL A 243 19.27 -3.71 -6.50
C VAL A 243 19.01 -4.11 -7.95
N SER A 244 19.17 -3.19 -8.90
CA SER A 244 19.06 -3.52 -10.33
C SER A 244 20.07 -4.60 -10.74
N SER A 245 21.33 -4.51 -10.30
CA SER A 245 22.34 -5.54 -10.59
C SER A 245 21.98 -6.90 -9.98
N ILE A 246 21.42 -6.91 -8.76
CA ILE A 246 20.93 -8.15 -8.11
C ILE A 246 19.80 -8.77 -8.94
N VAL A 247 18.81 -7.98 -9.35
CA VAL A 247 17.68 -8.46 -10.17
C VAL A 247 18.16 -9.03 -11.49
N LEU A 248 19.05 -8.33 -12.20
CA LEU A 248 19.62 -8.82 -13.47
C LEU A 248 20.38 -10.14 -13.29
N ALA A 249 21.14 -10.28 -12.21
CA ALA A 249 21.83 -11.53 -11.90
C ALA A 249 20.85 -12.67 -11.56
N CYS A 250 19.75 -12.37 -10.88
CA CYS A 250 18.67 -13.34 -10.62
C CYS A 250 17.94 -13.75 -11.90
N LEU A 251 17.70 -12.82 -12.84
CA LEU A 251 17.07 -13.10 -14.13
C LEU A 251 17.92 -13.99 -15.04
N ALA A 252 19.25 -14.00 -14.84
CA ALA A 252 20.15 -14.89 -15.55
C ALA A 252 20.06 -16.35 -15.07
N GLN A 253 19.36 -16.62 -13.96
CA GLN A 253 19.20 -17.95 -13.37
C GLN A 253 17.73 -18.42 -13.46
N ALA A 254 17.53 -19.71 -13.73
CA ALA A 254 16.20 -20.30 -13.71
C ALA A 254 15.62 -20.23 -12.28
N GLY A 255 14.49 -19.55 -12.10
CA GLY A 255 13.85 -19.36 -10.79
C GLY A 255 14.52 -18.33 -9.89
N GLY A 256 15.53 -17.58 -10.35
CA GLY A 256 16.29 -16.67 -9.47
C GLY A 256 15.47 -15.56 -8.82
N ILE A 257 14.39 -15.11 -9.48
CA ILE A 257 13.45 -14.12 -8.90
C ILE A 257 12.65 -14.72 -7.74
N ASP A 258 12.29 -16.01 -7.83
CA ASP A 258 11.58 -16.71 -6.77
C ASP A 258 12.49 -16.96 -5.56
N ASP A 259 13.76 -17.26 -5.83
CA ASP A 259 14.77 -17.37 -4.78
C ASP A 259 15.03 -16.03 -4.08
N LEU A 260 15.09 -14.91 -4.83
CA LEU A 260 15.20 -13.58 -4.25
C LEU A 260 14.02 -13.28 -3.32
N LEU A 261 12.79 -13.55 -3.78
CA LEU A 261 11.62 -13.37 -2.94
C LEU A 261 11.68 -14.26 -1.68
N GLY A 262 12.08 -15.52 -1.82
CA GLY A 262 12.22 -16.43 -0.68
C GLY A 262 13.27 -15.97 0.34
N VAL A 263 14.41 -15.43 -0.11
CA VAL A 263 15.43 -14.85 0.78
C VAL A 263 14.88 -13.63 1.51
N LEU A 264 14.16 -12.75 0.82
CA LEU A 264 13.55 -11.57 1.44
C LEU A 264 12.44 -11.93 2.44
N GLU A 265 11.64 -12.95 2.16
CA GLU A 265 10.62 -13.47 3.08
C GLU A 265 11.22 -14.03 4.37
N ILE A 266 12.44 -14.58 4.33
CA ILE A 266 13.16 -15.05 5.53
C ILE A 266 13.69 -13.87 6.35
N LEU A 267 14.26 -12.86 5.69
CA LEU A 267 14.95 -11.76 6.37
C LEU A 267 14.00 -10.67 6.87
N GLU A 268 12.92 -10.39 6.14
CA GLU A 268 11.98 -9.30 6.45
C GLU A 268 10.51 -9.76 6.32
N PRO A 269 10.04 -10.72 7.14
CA PRO A 269 8.71 -11.28 7.00
C PRO A 269 7.61 -10.24 7.30
N GLY A 270 6.60 -10.18 6.43
CA GLY A 270 5.35 -9.49 6.70
C GLY A 270 5.37 -7.95 6.54
N THR A 271 6.39 -7.38 5.91
CA THR A 271 6.44 -5.93 5.68
C THR A 271 5.69 -5.51 4.42
N LEU A 272 5.19 -4.27 4.42
CA LEU A 272 4.46 -3.70 3.29
C LEU A 272 5.26 -3.69 1.98
N PRO A 273 6.52 -3.20 1.97
CA PRO A 273 7.31 -3.16 0.75
C PRO A 273 7.51 -4.56 0.16
N LEU A 274 7.68 -5.58 1.01
CA LEU A 274 7.78 -6.96 0.56
C LEU A 274 6.47 -7.47 -0.06
N ALA A 275 5.30 -7.05 0.45
CA ALA A 275 4.01 -7.38 -0.17
C ALA A 275 3.89 -6.78 -1.58
N GLU A 276 4.43 -5.58 -1.82
CA GLU A 276 4.47 -4.98 -3.17
C GLU A 276 5.39 -5.78 -4.10
N VAL A 277 6.57 -6.18 -3.63
CA VAL A 277 7.48 -7.07 -4.38
C VAL A 277 6.76 -8.35 -4.80
N ARG A 278 6.01 -9.00 -3.89
CA ARG A 278 5.20 -10.20 -4.22
C ARG A 278 4.22 -9.96 -5.35
N LEU A 279 3.53 -8.82 -5.36
CA LEU A 279 2.59 -8.48 -6.41
C LEU A 279 3.28 -8.30 -7.77
N VAL A 280 4.44 -7.66 -7.80
CA VAL A 280 5.22 -7.48 -9.03
C VAL A 280 5.76 -8.82 -9.53
N VAL A 281 6.30 -9.66 -8.65
CA VAL A 281 6.77 -11.02 -9.00
C VAL A 281 5.62 -11.90 -9.53
N ALA A 282 4.43 -11.82 -8.94
CA ALA A 282 3.26 -12.54 -9.44
C ALA A 282 2.80 -12.08 -10.83
N ARG A 283 3.00 -10.81 -11.17
CA ARG A 283 2.79 -10.31 -12.56
C ARG A 283 3.88 -10.82 -13.48
N TRP A 284 5.13 -10.77 -13.04
CA TRP A 284 6.29 -11.28 -13.78
C TRP A 284 6.09 -12.74 -14.21
N ARG A 285 5.74 -13.62 -13.27
CA ARG A 285 5.49 -15.05 -13.53
C ARG A 285 4.43 -15.27 -14.60
N ARG A 286 3.34 -14.48 -14.57
CA ARG A 286 2.28 -14.56 -15.58
C ARG A 286 2.78 -14.14 -16.96
N ALA A 287 3.54 -13.05 -17.03
CA ALA A 287 4.11 -12.54 -18.28
C ALA A 287 5.16 -13.48 -18.91
N THR A 288 5.86 -14.31 -18.12
CA THR A 288 6.85 -15.27 -18.63
C THR A 288 6.31 -16.66 -18.91
N SER A 289 5.07 -16.96 -18.47
CA SER A 289 4.43 -18.26 -18.69
C SER A 289 3.54 -18.29 -19.95
N ALA A 290 3.30 -17.12 -20.56
CA ALA A 290 2.57 -16.94 -21.81
C ALA A 290 3.54 -16.98 -22.99
#